data_AF-A0A536FTK3-F1
#
_entry.id   AF-A0A536FTK3-F1
#
_cell.length_a   1.000
_cell.length_b   1.000
_cell.length_c   1.000
_cell.angle_alpha   90.00
_cell.angle_beta   90.00
_cell.angle_gamma   90.00
#
_symmetry.space_group_name_H-M   'P 1'
#
loop_
_entity.id
_entity.type
_entity.pdbx_description
1 polymer ?
#
loop_
_entity_poly.entity_id
_entity_poly.type
_entity_poly.pdbx_seq_one_letter_code
_entity_poly.pdbx_strand_id
1 'polypeptide(L)' 'MTSSPSPGPSGTELMGLGALLAGAVVAPILVGIVLDGALRTSPVFLFAGLLVGIAASVAVVYVRYVKRYW' A
#
# COMPACT_ATOMS: atom_id res chain seq x y z
N MET A 1 8.13 -38.72 6.40
CA MET A 1 8.27 -37.25 6.35
C MET A 1 7.03 -36.69 5.68
N THR A 2 6.01 -36.30 6.44
CA THR A 2 4.79 -35.72 5.89
C THR A 2 4.99 -34.21 5.79
N SER A 3 5.17 -33.68 4.58
CA SER A 3 5.16 -32.25 4.31
C SER A 3 3.77 -31.69 4.62
N SER A 4 3.57 -31.14 5.81
CA SER A 4 2.36 -30.39 6.15
C SER A 4 2.17 -29.28 5.12
N PRO A 5 1.01 -29.17 4.44
CA PRO A 5 0.75 -28.02 3.59
C PRO A 5 0.80 -26.79 4.48
N SER A 6 1.79 -25.91 4.25
CA SER A 6 1.74 -24.56 4.83
C SER A 6 0.43 -23.95 4.32
N PRO A 7 -0.56 -23.65 5.18
CA PRO A 7 -1.79 -23.05 4.71
C PRO A 7 -1.42 -21.71 4.08
N GLY A 8 -1.53 -21.63 2.75
CA GLY A 8 -1.37 -20.37 2.04
C GLY A 8 -2.35 -19.33 2.60
N PRO A 9 -2.08 -18.03 2.41
CA PRO A 9 -2.95 -16.97 2.91
C PRO A 9 -4.39 -17.18 2.45
N SER A 10 -5.32 -17.09 3.39
CA SER A 10 -6.75 -17.26 3.13
C SER A 10 -7.26 -16.17 2.18
N GLY A 11 -8.31 -16.47 1.40
CA GLY A 11 -8.88 -15.50 0.45
C GLY A 11 -9.31 -14.18 1.12
N THR A 12 -9.80 -14.24 2.36
CA THR A 12 -10.11 -13.07 3.18
C THR A 12 -8.87 -12.26 3.56
N GLU A 13 -7.73 -12.90 3.83
CA GLU A 13 -6.47 -12.18 4.09
C GLU A 13 -5.97 -11.50 2.83
N LEU A 14 -6.05 -12.15 1.67
CA LEU A 14 -5.68 -11.55 0.38
C LEU A 14 -6.54 -10.32 0.07
N MET A 15 -7.84 -10.41 0.32
CA MET A 15 -8.77 -9.31 0.10
C MET A 15 -8.49 -8.13 1.06
N GLY A 16 -8.20 -8.43 2.33
CA GLY A 16 -7.80 -7.41 3.32
C GLY A 16 -6.47 -6.75 2.98
N LEU A 17 -5.50 -7.50 2.46
CA LEU A 17 -4.23 -6.96 1.98
C LEU A 17 -4.42 -6.08 0.76
N GLY A 18 -5.21 -6.52 -0.22
CA GLY A 18 -5.53 -5.73 -1.40
C GLY A 18 -6.18 -4.40 -1.04
N ALA A 19 -7.18 -4.42 -0.15
CA ALA A 19 -7.84 -3.20 0.33
C ALA A 19 -6.87 -2.27 1.07
N LEU A 20 -5.99 -2.82 1.90
CA LEU A 20 -5.01 -2.04 2.65
C LEU A 20 -3.98 -1.38 1.73
N LEU A 21 -3.47 -2.10 0.73
CA LEU A 21 -2.52 -1.57 -0.25
C LEU A 21 -3.19 -0.52 -1.15
N ALA A 22 -4.40 -0.80 -1.63
CA ALA A 22 -5.17 0.16 -2.42
C ALA A 22 -5.43 1.44 -1.61
N GLY A 23 -5.85 1.33 -0.35
CA GLY A 23 -6.04 2.47 0.54
C GLY A 23 -4.75 3.25 0.78
N ALA A 24 -3.63 2.57 0.99
CA ALA A 24 -2.32 3.19 1.20
C ALA A 24 -1.84 3.99 -0.02
N VAL A 25 -2.26 3.62 -1.24
CA VAL A 25 -1.95 4.37 -2.47
C VAL A 25 -2.97 5.48 -2.72
N VAL A 26 -4.26 5.16 -2.65
CA VAL A 26 -5.33 6.09 -3.04
C VAL A 26 -5.47 7.25 -2.06
N ALA A 27 -5.34 7.01 -0.75
CA ALA A 27 -5.49 8.07 0.26
C ALA A 27 -4.51 9.25 0.07
N PRO A 28 -3.18 9.04 -0.02
CA PRO A 28 -2.25 10.15 -0.24
C PRO A 28 -2.39 10.81 -1.61
N ILE A 29 -2.83 10.07 -2.64
CA ILE A 29 -3.16 10.67 -3.95
C ILE A 29 -4.34 11.63 -3.83
N LEU A 30 -5.42 11.23 -3.17
CA LEU A 30 -6.59 12.09 -2.96
C LEU A 30 -6.23 13.34 -2.16
N VAL A 31 -5.41 13.19 -1.12
CA VAL A 31 -4.86 14.31 -0.37
C VAL A 31 -4.07 15.24 -1.28
N GLY A 32 -3.20 14.69 -2.13
CA GLY A 32 -2.42 15.44 -3.12
C GLY A 32 -3.28 16.23 -4.11
N ILE A 33 -4.34 15.62 -4.65
CA ILE A 33 -5.29 16.29 -5.55
C ILE A 33 -6.00 17.46 -4.86
N VAL A 34 -6.44 17.26 -3.62
CA VAL A 34 -7.10 18.33 -2.84
C VAL A 34 -6.14 19.48 -2.57
N LEU A 35 -4.89 19.17 -2.23
CA LEU A 35 -3.82 20.17 -2.04
C LEU A 35 -3.50 20.93 -3.33
N ASP A 36 -3.35 20.23 -4.45
CA ASP A 36 -3.09 20.85 -5.75
C ASP A 36 -4.24 21.80 -6.15
N GLY A 37 -5.48 21.39 -5.91
CA GLY A 37 -6.66 22.22 -6.15
C GLY A 37 -6.72 23.45 -5.23
N ALA A 38 -6.38 23.29 -3.95
CA ALA A 38 -6.41 24.39 -2.97
C ALA A 38 -5.29 25.42 -3.21
N LEU A 39 -4.10 24.96 -3.60
CA LEU A 39 -2.92 25.79 -3.79
C LEU A 39 -2.76 26.30 -5.23
N ARG A 40 -3.63 25.86 -6.15
CA ARG A 40 -3.54 26.13 -7.61
C ARG A 40 -2.16 25.79 -8.17
N THR A 41 -1.55 24.74 -7.65
CA THR A 41 -0.28 24.24 -8.17
C THR A 41 -0.53 23.38 -9.40
N SER A 42 0.51 23.21 -10.23
CA SER A 42 0.58 22.04 -11.13
C SER A 42 0.45 20.76 -10.29
N PRO A 43 0.09 19.60 -10.88
CA PRO A 43 -0.28 18.37 -10.14
C PRO A 43 0.90 17.69 -9.41
N VAL A 44 1.68 18.44 -8.65
CA VAL A 44 2.91 18.05 -7.97
C VAL A 44 2.56 17.27 -6.71
N PHE A 45 1.56 17.72 -5.94
CA PHE A 45 1.17 17.02 -4.72
C PHE A 45 0.50 15.68 -5.03
N LEU A 46 -0.18 15.54 -6.16
CA LEU A 46 -0.66 14.26 -6.68
C LEU A 46 0.51 13.28 -6.90
N PHE A 47 1.55 13.69 -7.64
CA PHE A 47 2.70 12.80 -7.91
C PHE A 47 3.50 12.50 -6.65
N ALA A 48 3.65 13.47 -5.74
CA ALA A 48 4.25 13.25 -4.44
C ALA A 48 3.43 12.24 -3.62
N GLY A 49 2.10 12.38 -3.59
CA GLY A 49 1.18 11.46 -2.94
C GLY A 49 1.27 10.04 -3.50
N LEU A 50 1.40 9.90 -4.82
CA LEU A 50 1.62 8.61 -5.49
C LEU A 50 2.94 7.96 -5.04
N LEU A 51 4.04 8.72 -5.05
CA LEU A 51 5.36 8.24 -4.59
C LEU A 51 5.31 7.75 -3.15
N VAL A 52 4.69 8.54 -2.26
CA VAL A 52 4.50 8.19 -0.85
C VAL A 52 3.63 6.93 -0.71
N GLY A 53 2.53 6.82 -1.46
CA GLY A 53 1.64 5.68 -1.42
C GLY A 53 2.28 4.37 -1.89
N ILE A 54 3.11 4.44 -2.93
CA ILE A 54 3.91 3.29 -3.40
C ILE A 54 4.93 2.89 -2.32
N ALA A 55 5.69 3.84 -1.78
CA ALA A 55 6.69 3.57 -0.74
C ALA A 55 6.07 2.97 0.52
N ALA A 56 4.91 3.50 0.95
CA ALA A 56 4.16 2.97 2.09
C ALA A 56 3.68 1.53 1.84
N SER A 57 3.17 1.25 0.64
CA SER A 57 2.73 -0.10 0.25
C SER A 57 3.88 -1.11 0.27
N VAL A 58 5.03 -0.72 -0.27
CA VAL A 58 6.26 -1.54 -0.23
C VAL A 58 6.69 -1.78 1.21
N ALA A 59 6.69 -0.75 2.06
CA ALA A 59 7.06 -0.87 3.48
C ALA A 59 6.12 -1.82 4.24
N VAL A 60 4.81 -1.75 3.99
CA VAL A 60 3.83 -2.68 4.57
C VAL A 60 4.16 -4.12 4.21
N VAL A 61 4.39 -4.39 2.93
CA VAL A 61 4.73 -5.75 2.45
C VAL A 61 6.06 -6.20 3.06
N TYR A 62 7.07 -5.33 3.06
CA TYR A 62 8.38 -5.63 3.62
C TYR A 62 8.31 -5.98 5.11
N VAL A 63 7.60 -5.19 5.93
CA VAL A 63 7.48 -5.42 7.37
C VAL A 63 6.67 -6.67 7.68
N ARG A 64 5.56 -6.91 6.95
CA ARG A 64 4.68 -8.06 7.23
C ARG A 64 5.25 -9.39 6.77
N TYR A 65 5.94 -9.40 5.64
CA TYR A 65 6.41 -10.63 5.02
C TYR A 65 7.91 -10.77 5.16
N VAL A 66 8.71 -9.85 4.65
CA VAL A 66 10.17 -10.03 4.56
C VAL A 66 10.84 -10.01 5.94
N LYS A 67 10.55 -9.00 6.76
CA LYS A 67 11.11 -8.87 8.11
C LYS A 67 10.64 -9.98 9.07
N ARG A 68 9.54 -10.68 8.75
CA ARG A 68 9.01 -11.74 9.60
C ARG A 68 9.72 -13.08 9.40
N TYR A 69 10.43 -13.26 8.29
CA TYR A 69 11.16 -14.50 7.95
C TYR A 69 12.67 -14.43 8.22
N TRP A 70 13.21 -13.27 8.58
CA TRP A 70 14.60 -13.04 9.00
C TRP A 70 14.64 -12.70 10.48
#